data_AF-A0A8T6ZUQ9-F1
#
_entry.id   AF-A0A8T6ZUQ9-F1
#
_cell.length_a   1.000
_cell.length_b   1.000
_cell.length_c   1.000
_cell.angle_alpha   90.00
_cell.angle_beta   90.00
_cell.angle_gamma   90.00
#
_symmetry.space_group_name_H-M   'P 1'
#
loop_
_entity.id
_entity.type
_entity.pdbx_description
1 polymer ?
#
loop_
_entity_poly.entity_id
_entity_poly.type
_entity_poly.pdbx_seq_one_letter_code
_entity_poly.pdbx_strand_id
1 'polypeptide(L)'
;MNVADTHQIAAEHSSHVQSRNRIRATDTSGYVVFSNGGKGSAHVMAHRMLDQGQIVLGHDRLGAWLEGRTGSGSDWAHLQFHMAIFELGIGDWDAAYERFLTAVLPVAQTTEDALTDGPGLLWRLAITAPAPINLPWEVLRQTALRSICRIRDPFIELHHLLAFAGAGDRESIDSWLRLHTREIRSERERLVIQAGVGLRAYADRSYGEAGIALRQLAPYTQKIGGSRAQNELFKDLAEYFRRLAERSGSAILYRTSA
;
A
#
# COMPACT_ATOMS: atom_id res chain seq x y z
N MET A 1 -54.66 5.29 24.24
CA MET A 1 -53.35 4.77 24.67
C MET A 1 -53.10 3.54 23.81
N ASN A 2 -52.32 3.70 22.75
CA ASN A 2 -52.28 2.78 21.61
C ASN A 2 -51.10 1.83 21.72
N VAL A 3 -51.29 0.56 21.37
CA VAL A 3 -50.32 -0.55 21.49
C VAL A 3 -49.13 -0.40 20.51
N ALA A 4 -49.08 0.70 19.76
CA ALA A 4 -47.99 1.04 18.85
C ALA A 4 -46.75 1.63 19.57
N ASP A 5 -46.91 2.23 20.75
CA ASP A 5 -45.80 2.93 21.42
C ASP A 5 -44.84 1.99 22.20
N THR A 6 -45.25 0.75 22.45
CA THR A 6 -44.43 -0.21 23.23
C THR A 6 -43.38 -0.93 22.38
N HIS A 7 -43.59 -1.02 21.06
CA HIS A 7 -42.62 -1.63 20.14
C HIS A 7 -41.46 -0.70 19.76
N GLN A 8 -41.68 0.62 19.81
CA GLN A 8 -40.64 1.60 19.46
C GLN A 8 -39.61 1.78 20.59
N ILE A 9 -40.05 1.68 21.86
CA ILE A 9 -39.16 1.78 23.03
C ILE A 9 -38.29 0.52 23.19
N ALA A 10 -38.78 -0.66 22.81
CA ALA A 10 -38.01 -1.91 22.84
C ALA A 10 -36.92 -1.98 21.75
N ALA A 11 -37.16 -1.36 20.59
CA ALA A 11 -36.17 -1.26 19.51
C ALA A 11 -35.03 -0.28 19.85
N GLU A 12 -35.33 0.80 20.58
CA GLU A 12 -34.34 1.78 21.03
C GLU A 12 -33.48 1.28 22.20
N HIS A 13 -34.01 0.40 23.06
CA HIS A 13 -33.19 -0.23 24.12
C HIS A 13 -32.30 -1.37 23.60
N SER A 14 -32.64 -2.02 22.50
CA SER A 14 -31.80 -3.07 21.90
C SER A 14 -30.63 -2.49 21.08
N SER A 15 -30.80 -1.30 20.48
CA SER A 15 -29.75 -0.60 19.74
C SER A 15 -28.71 0.09 20.64
N HIS A 16 -29.01 0.29 21.93
CA HIS A 16 -28.09 0.91 22.90
C HIS A 16 -27.23 -0.06 23.71
N VAL A 17 -27.45 -1.37 23.62
CA VAL A 17 -26.68 -2.39 24.38
C VAL A 17 -25.66 -3.15 23.51
N GLN A 18 -25.66 -3.00 22.17
CA GLN A 18 -24.61 -3.53 21.29
C GLN A 18 -23.38 -2.61 21.13
N SER A 19 -23.15 -1.68 22.07
CA SER A 19 -22.00 -0.77 22.05
C SER A 19 -20.85 -1.17 22.99
N ARG A 20 -20.91 -2.32 23.67
CA ARG A 20 -19.92 -2.70 24.70
C ARG A 20 -19.24 -4.04 24.42
N ASN A 21 -18.19 -3.94 23.59
CA ASN A 21 -16.95 -4.74 23.54
C ASN A 21 -16.49 -4.92 22.08
N ARG A 22 -16.10 -3.82 21.43
CA ARG A 22 -15.11 -3.93 20.34
C ARG A 22 -13.81 -4.36 21.00
N ILE A 23 -13.44 -5.63 20.82
CA ILE A 23 -12.07 -6.08 21.10
C ILE A 23 -11.18 -5.21 20.22
N ARG A 24 -10.54 -4.20 20.82
CA ARG A 24 -9.44 -3.47 20.20
C ARG A 24 -8.24 -4.42 20.16
N ALA A 25 -8.26 -5.38 19.25
CA ALA A 25 -7.03 -5.98 18.77
C ALA A 25 -6.35 -4.91 17.92
N THR A 26 -5.64 -4.01 18.58
CA THR A 26 -4.66 -3.16 17.90
C THR A 26 -3.61 -4.09 17.33
N ASP A 27 -3.59 -4.25 16.02
CA ASP A 27 -2.39 -4.77 15.37
C ASP A 27 -1.21 -3.84 15.65
N THR A 28 0.00 -4.38 15.56
CA THR A 28 1.25 -3.64 15.73
C THR A 28 1.43 -2.52 14.69
N SER A 29 0.57 -2.42 13.67
CA SER A 29 0.59 -1.37 12.66
C SER A 29 -0.19 -0.10 13.03
N GLY A 30 -1.01 -0.12 14.08
CA GLY A 30 -1.75 1.07 14.52
C GLY A 30 -2.79 1.57 13.49
N TYR A 31 -3.04 0.81 12.42
CA TYR A 31 -4.07 1.10 11.44
C TYR A 31 -5.35 0.37 11.86
N VAL A 32 -6.49 1.06 11.84
CA VAL A 32 -7.75 0.48 12.32
C VAL A 32 -8.07 -0.75 11.47
N VAL A 33 -8.19 -1.91 12.13
CA VAL A 33 -8.49 -3.21 11.51
C VAL A 33 -9.54 -3.02 10.39
N PHE A 34 -9.10 -3.26 9.15
CA PHE A 34 -9.90 -3.05 7.94
C PHE A 34 -11.20 -3.87 7.94
N SER A 35 -11.36 -4.89 8.78
CA SER A 35 -12.59 -5.68 8.83
C SER A 35 -12.83 -6.38 10.17
N ASN A 36 -14.10 -6.60 10.53
CA ASN A 36 -14.48 -7.43 11.68
C ASN A 36 -14.57 -8.92 11.28
N GLY A 37 -14.56 -9.82 12.27
CA GLY A 37 -14.81 -11.25 12.07
C GLY A 37 -13.67 -11.97 11.34
N GLY A 38 -14.01 -12.98 10.54
CA GLY A 38 -13.02 -13.88 9.92
C GLY A 38 -11.98 -13.17 9.06
N LYS A 39 -12.37 -12.14 8.29
CA LYS A 39 -11.44 -11.33 7.47
C LYS A 39 -10.44 -10.57 8.34
N GLY A 40 -10.91 -9.96 9.43
CA GLY A 40 -10.05 -9.26 10.39
C GLY A 40 -9.04 -10.18 11.06
N SER A 41 -9.48 -11.38 11.47
CA SER A 41 -8.57 -12.38 12.04
C SER A 41 -7.52 -12.86 11.04
N ALA A 42 -7.91 -13.10 9.78
CA ALA A 42 -6.97 -13.49 8.72
C ALA A 42 -5.97 -12.37 8.40
N HIS A 43 -6.43 -11.12 8.40
CA HIS A 43 -5.61 -9.94 8.20
C HIS A 43 -4.54 -9.78 9.30
N VAL A 44 -4.96 -9.84 10.57
CA VAL A 44 -4.02 -9.76 11.72
C VAL A 44 -3.03 -10.93 11.71
N MET A 45 -3.50 -12.12 11.33
CA MET A 45 -2.63 -13.28 11.16
C MET A 45 -1.57 -13.05 10.07
N ALA A 46 -1.97 -12.56 8.90
CA ALA A 46 -1.05 -12.25 7.81
C ALA A 46 0.03 -11.24 8.24
N HIS A 47 -0.37 -10.14 8.90
CA HIS A 47 0.58 -9.18 9.46
C HIS A 47 1.57 -9.80 10.43
N ARG A 48 1.10 -10.62 11.38
CA ARG A 48 1.98 -11.28 12.33
C ARG A 48 3.02 -12.15 11.63
N MET A 49 2.64 -12.90 10.60
CA MET A 49 3.57 -13.76 9.86
C MET A 49 4.59 -12.93 9.08
N LEU A 50 4.16 -11.83 8.44
CA LEU A 50 5.06 -10.90 7.75
C LEU A 50 6.05 -10.24 8.72
N ASP A 51 5.56 -9.71 9.84
CA ASP A 51 6.38 -9.03 10.85
C ASP A 51 7.43 -9.96 11.48
N GLN A 52 7.12 -11.26 11.55
CA GLN A 52 8.01 -12.31 12.08
C GLN A 52 8.88 -12.96 11.02
N GLY A 53 8.78 -12.55 9.75
CA GLY A 53 9.50 -13.16 8.62
C GLY A 53 9.09 -14.61 8.34
N GLN A 54 7.93 -15.05 8.83
CA GLN A 54 7.40 -16.40 8.67
C GLN A 54 6.66 -16.54 7.33
N ILE A 55 7.37 -16.31 6.22
CA ILE A 55 6.78 -16.20 4.88
C ILE A 55 6.05 -17.49 4.45
N VAL A 56 6.71 -18.65 4.52
CA VAL A 56 6.12 -19.94 4.12
C VAL A 56 4.90 -20.28 4.99
N LEU A 57 5.00 -20.08 6.30
CA LEU A 57 3.88 -20.35 7.22
C LEU A 57 2.70 -19.39 6.97
N GLY A 58 2.99 -18.14 6.64
CA GLY A 58 1.97 -17.14 6.29
C GLY A 58 1.26 -17.47 4.99
N HIS A 59 2.02 -17.89 3.97
CA HIS A 59 1.48 -18.42 2.71
C HIS A 59 0.49 -19.56 2.96
N ASP A 60 0.91 -20.60 3.69
CA ASP A 60 0.10 -21.79 3.92
C ASP A 60 -1.17 -21.47 4.71
N ARG A 61 -1.07 -20.65 5.76
CA ARG A 61 -2.21 -20.30 6.61
C ARG A 61 -3.20 -19.38 5.92
N LEU A 62 -2.73 -18.36 5.20
CA LEU A 62 -3.61 -17.46 4.48
C LEU A 62 -4.22 -18.16 3.28
N GLY A 63 -3.46 -18.99 2.57
CA GLY A 63 -3.94 -19.84 1.48
C GLY A 63 -5.06 -20.76 1.94
N ALA A 64 -4.87 -21.53 3.01
CA ALA A 64 -5.91 -22.39 3.59
C ALA A 64 -7.14 -21.61 4.08
N TRP A 65 -6.93 -20.38 4.56
CA TRP A 65 -8.05 -19.51 4.91
C TRP A 65 -8.78 -18.96 3.68
N LEU A 66 -8.09 -18.70 2.56
CA LEU A 66 -8.72 -18.23 1.31
C LEU A 66 -9.40 -19.37 0.53
N GLU A 67 -8.95 -20.60 0.70
CA GLU A 67 -9.44 -21.76 -0.03
C GLU A 67 -10.97 -21.92 0.07
N GLY A 68 -11.62 -22.06 -1.09
CA GLY A 68 -13.08 -22.19 -1.20
C GLY A 68 -13.88 -20.94 -0.83
N ARG A 69 -13.23 -19.83 -0.47
CA ARG A 69 -13.91 -18.58 -0.07
C ARG A 69 -13.90 -17.56 -1.20
N THR A 70 -15.02 -16.88 -1.36
CA THR A 70 -15.18 -15.75 -2.28
C THR A 70 -15.44 -14.47 -1.48
N GLY A 71 -14.99 -13.34 -1.99
CA GLY A 71 -15.27 -12.04 -1.39
C GLY A 71 -15.14 -10.89 -2.38
N SER A 72 -15.49 -9.71 -1.92
CA SER A 72 -15.47 -8.46 -2.68
C SER A 72 -15.13 -7.28 -1.77
N GLY A 73 -14.87 -6.12 -2.39
CA GLY A 73 -14.53 -4.88 -1.71
C GLY A 73 -13.07 -4.78 -1.27
N SER A 74 -12.69 -3.61 -0.77
CA SER A 74 -11.31 -3.28 -0.40
C SER A 74 -10.72 -4.26 0.60
N ASP A 75 -11.46 -4.68 1.64
CA ASP A 75 -10.95 -5.63 2.64
C ASP A 75 -10.58 -6.99 2.04
N TRP A 76 -11.36 -7.45 1.06
CA TRP A 76 -11.06 -8.70 0.37
C TRP A 76 -9.83 -8.53 -0.51
N ALA A 77 -9.78 -7.47 -1.32
CA ALA A 77 -8.60 -7.15 -2.13
C ALA A 77 -7.33 -7.01 -1.27
N HIS A 78 -7.45 -6.46 -0.07
CA HIS A 78 -6.34 -6.29 0.85
C HIS A 78 -5.80 -7.63 1.40
N LEU A 79 -6.68 -8.60 1.68
CA LEU A 79 -6.24 -9.96 2.01
C LEU A 79 -5.52 -10.63 0.82
N GLN A 80 -5.99 -10.35 -0.39
CA GLN A 80 -5.38 -10.85 -1.62
C GLN A 80 -4.00 -10.21 -1.84
N PHE A 81 -3.84 -8.92 -1.52
CA PHE A 81 -2.56 -8.24 -1.48
C PHE A 81 -1.57 -8.91 -0.52
N HIS A 82 -1.98 -9.24 0.70
CA HIS A 82 -1.11 -9.96 1.65
C HIS A 82 -0.70 -11.34 1.14
N MET A 83 -1.63 -12.08 0.52
CA MET A 83 -1.31 -13.37 -0.09
C MET A 83 -0.28 -13.21 -1.21
N ALA A 84 -0.42 -12.18 -2.06
CA ALA A 84 0.56 -11.89 -3.10
C ALA A 84 1.95 -11.55 -2.54
N ILE A 85 2.04 -10.87 -1.40
CA ILE A 85 3.34 -10.65 -0.73
C ILE A 85 3.97 -11.98 -0.29
N PHE A 86 3.18 -12.92 0.24
CA PHE A 86 3.70 -14.24 0.59
C PHE A 86 4.16 -15.04 -0.62
N GLU A 87 3.39 -15.01 -1.72
CA GLU A 87 3.73 -15.64 -2.99
C GLU A 87 5.07 -15.11 -3.53
N LEU A 88 5.25 -13.78 -3.56
CA LEU A 88 6.53 -13.17 -3.90
C LEU A 88 7.67 -13.63 -2.97
N GLY A 89 7.39 -13.73 -1.67
CA GLY A 89 8.39 -14.14 -0.68
C GLY A 89 8.85 -15.59 -0.80
N ILE A 90 8.02 -16.48 -1.38
CA ILE A 90 8.40 -17.87 -1.69
C ILE A 90 8.90 -18.04 -3.13
N GLY A 91 8.94 -16.97 -3.93
CA GLY A 91 9.39 -17.01 -5.32
C GLY A 91 8.32 -17.47 -6.32
N ASP A 92 7.04 -17.38 -5.98
CA ASP A 92 5.93 -17.66 -6.90
C ASP A 92 5.41 -16.34 -7.52
N TRP A 93 6.23 -15.76 -8.41
CA TRP A 93 5.91 -14.49 -9.07
C TRP A 93 4.71 -14.57 -10.00
N ASP A 94 4.49 -15.73 -10.63
CA ASP A 94 3.37 -15.95 -11.54
C ASP A 94 2.04 -15.96 -10.76
N ALA A 95 1.98 -16.65 -9.61
CA ALA A 95 0.80 -16.60 -8.74
C ALA A 95 0.54 -15.18 -8.22
N ALA A 96 1.58 -14.47 -7.77
CA ALA A 96 1.44 -13.10 -7.30
C ALA A 96 0.93 -12.15 -8.39
N TYR A 97 1.41 -12.30 -9.62
CA TYR A 97 0.98 -11.48 -10.75
C TYR A 97 -0.46 -11.80 -11.16
N GLU A 98 -0.82 -13.08 -11.24
CA GLU A 98 -2.20 -13.49 -11.54
C GLU A 98 -3.18 -13.01 -10.46
N ARG A 99 -2.79 -13.11 -9.19
CA ARG A 99 -3.58 -12.58 -8.07
C ARG A 99 -3.72 -11.07 -8.13
N PHE A 100 -2.67 -10.36 -8.53
CA PHE A 100 -2.76 -8.93 -8.78
C PHE A 100 -3.82 -8.62 -9.85
N LEU A 101 -3.78 -9.29 -10.99
CA LEU A 101 -4.69 -9.04 -12.11
C LEU A 101 -6.15 -9.39 -11.78
N THR A 102 -6.37 -10.49 -11.09
CA THR A 102 -7.72 -11.05 -10.88
C THR A 102 -8.40 -10.54 -9.61
N ALA A 103 -7.64 -10.19 -8.58
CA ALA A 103 -8.21 -9.90 -7.26
C ALA A 103 -7.91 -8.48 -6.75
N VAL A 104 -6.73 -7.93 -7.04
CA VAL A 104 -6.32 -6.60 -6.54
C VAL A 104 -6.70 -5.49 -7.51
N LEU A 105 -6.26 -5.58 -8.77
CA LEU A 105 -6.44 -4.55 -9.79
C LEU A 105 -7.91 -4.16 -10.02
N PRO A 106 -8.88 -5.09 -10.11
CA PRO A 106 -10.27 -4.75 -10.37
C PRO A 106 -10.90 -3.88 -9.27
N VAL A 107 -10.41 -4.00 -8.03
CA VAL A 107 -10.87 -3.18 -6.91
C VAL A 107 -10.05 -1.89 -6.83
N ALA A 108 -8.72 -1.97 -6.97
CA ALA A 108 -7.81 -0.83 -6.94
C ALA A 108 -8.10 0.23 -8.00
N GLN A 109 -8.71 -0.13 -9.13
CA GLN A 109 -9.13 0.84 -10.16
C GLN A 109 -10.44 1.59 -9.83
N THR A 110 -11.14 1.15 -8.78
CA THR A 110 -12.48 1.65 -8.39
C THR A 110 -12.52 2.30 -7.02
N THR A 111 -11.64 1.91 -6.09
CA THR A 111 -11.61 2.44 -4.73
C THR A 111 -10.21 2.93 -4.34
N GLU A 112 -10.17 3.99 -3.54
CA GLU A 112 -8.94 4.64 -3.11
C GLU A 112 -8.22 3.80 -2.05
N ASP A 113 -8.97 3.12 -1.19
CA ASP A 113 -8.41 2.24 -0.17
C ASP A 113 -7.63 1.10 -0.84
N ALA A 114 -8.22 0.43 -1.84
CA ALA A 114 -7.54 -0.64 -2.59
C ALA A 114 -6.44 -0.11 -3.52
N LEU A 115 -6.51 1.16 -3.94
CA LEU A 115 -5.43 1.81 -4.67
C LEU A 115 -4.15 1.92 -3.83
N THR A 116 -4.23 1.87 -2.49
CA THR A 116 -3.01 1.81 -1.66
C THR A 116 -2.27 0.47 -1.78
N ASP A 117 -2.92 -0.59 -2.24
CA ASP A 117 -2.28 -1.90 -2.42
C ASP A 117 -1.67 -2.06 -3.82
N GLY A 118 -2.37 -1.57 -4.85
CA GLY A 118 -2.04 -1.81 -6.26
C GLY A 118 -0.61 -1.42 -6.65
N PRO A 119 -0.21 -0.14 -6.53
CA PRO A 119 1.13 0.32 -6.89
C PRO A 119 2.20 -0.36 -6.03
N GLY A 120 1.90 -0.61 -4.75
CA GLY A 120 2.82 -1.29 -3.85
C GLY A 120 3.13 -2.72 -4.30
N LEU A 121 2.14 -3.46 -4.80
CA LEU A 121 2.33 -4.80 -5.33
C LEU A 121 3.03 -4.79 -6.69
N LEU A 122 2.67 -3.87 -7.60
CA LEU A 122 3.35 -3.73 -8.89
C LEU A 122 4.85 -3.40 -8.72
N TRP A 123 5.20 -2.52 -7.78
CA TRP A 123 6.60 -2.24 -7.50
C TRP A 123 7.35 -3.47 -6.98
N ARG A 124 6.75 -4.27 -6.09
CA ARG A 124 7.39 -5.50 -5.61
C ARG A 124 7.61 -6.50 -6.75
N LEU A 125 6.63 -6.66 -7.65
CA LEU A 125 6.79 -7.46 -8.87
C LEU A 125 7.93 -6.92 -9.74
N ALA A 126 7.98 -5.61 -9.99
CA ALA A 126 9.04 -4.98 -10.78
C ALA A 126 10.45 -5.16 -10.18
N ILE A 127 10.56 -5.16 -8.85
CA ILE A 127 11.84 -5.28 -8.14
C ILE A 127 12.31 -6.74 -8.07
N THR A 128 11.39 -7.67 -7.81
CA THR A 128 11.75 -9.04 -7.40
C THR A 128 11.64 -10.06 -8.51
N ALA A 129 10.88 -9.81 -9.57
CA ALA A 129 10.71 -10.77 -10.65
C ALA A 129 12.06 -11.10 -11.33
N PRO A 130 12.30 -12.38 -11.67
CA PRO A 130 13.57 -12.81 -12.27
C PRO A 130 13.75 -12.28 -13.70
N ALA A 131 12.67 -11.86 -14.35
CA ALA A 131 12.66 -11.28 -15.69
C ALA A 131 11.72 -10.07 -15.75
N PRO A 132 11.90 -9.14 -16.71
CA PRO A 132 10.98 -8.02 -16.90
C PRO A 132 9.56 -8.48 -17.19
N ILE A 133 8.58 -7.95 -16.45
CA ILE A 133 7.15 -8.19 -16.64
C ILE A 133 6.51 -6.91 -17.18
N ASN A 134 5.59 -7.04 -18.13
CA ASN A 134 4.78 -5.92 -18.59
C ASN A 134 3.66 -5.64 -17.58
N LEU A 135 3.89 -4.71 -16.66
CA LEU A 135 2.96 -4.37 -15.58
C LEU A 135 1.96 -3.30 -16.03
N PRO A 136 0.67 -3.39 -15.65
CA PRO A 136 -0.39 -2.48 -16.10
C PRO A 136 -0.40 -1.15 -15.33
N TRP A 137 0.72 -0.43 -15.34
CA TRP A 137 0.87 0.85 -14.66
C TRP A 137 -0.16 1.90 -15.08
N GLU A 138 -0.54 1.91 -16.36
CA GLU A 138 -1.48 2.87 -16.94
C GLU A 138 -2.85 2.85 -16.23
N VAL A 139 -3.34 1.67 -15.84
CA VAL A 139 -4.64 1.55 -15.16
C VAL A 139 -4.62 2.22 -13.78
N LEU A 140 -3.53 2.00 -13.02
CA LEU A 140 -3.36 2.62 -11.71
C LEU A 140 -3.06 4.12 -11.81
N ARG A 141 -2.29 4.53 -12.83
CA ARG A 141 -2.02 5.94 -13.14
C ARG A 141 -3.32 6.71 -13.41
N GLN A 142 -4.20 6.16 -14.25
CA GLN A 142 -5.50 6.79 -14.55
C GLN A 142 -6.38 6.88 -13.31
N THR A 143 -6.36 5.85 -12.46
CA THR A 143 -7.13 5.88 -11.20
C THR A 143 -6.59 6.95 -10.26
N ALA A 144 -5.28 7.03 -10.09
CA ALA A 144 -4.63 8.06 -9.31
C ALA A 144 -4.92 9.48 -9.81
N LEU A 145 -4.91 9.69 -11.13
CA LEU A 145 -5.25 10.99 -11.73
C LEU A 145 -6.67 11.44 -11.38
N ARG A 146 -7.65 10.52 -11.38
CA ARG A 146 -9.04 10.85 -11.07
C ARG A 146 -9.24 11.28 -9.62
N SER A 147 -8.35 10.89 -8.71
CA SER A 147 -8.59 11.03 -7.27
C SER A 147 -7.61 11.90 -6.50
N ILE A 148 -6.42 12.16 -7.04
CA ILE A 148 -5.36 12.93 -6.38
C ILE A 148 -5.79 14.35 -5.96
N CYS A 149 -6.75 14.96 -6.67
CA CYS A 149 -7.25 16.30 -6.32
C CYS A 149 -8.37 16.27 -5.27
N ARG A 150 -9.02 15.12 -5.06
CA ARG A 150 -10.18 14.96 -4.17
C ARG A 150 -9.76 14.54 -2.76
N ILE A 151 -8.65 13.83 -2.63
CA ILE A 151 -8.20 13.19 -1.39
C ILE A 151 -7.04 13.98 -0.81
N ARG A 152 -7.04 14.14 0.50
CA ARG A 152 -6.03 14.89 1.26
C ARG A 152 -5.50 14.06 2.43
N ASP A 153 -5.39 12.74 2.24
CA ASP A 153 -4.67 11.90 3.20
C ASP A 153 -3.25 11.61 2.65
N PRO A 154 -2.20 11.99 3.37
CA PRO A 154 -0.81 11.81 2.94
C PRO A 154 -0.45 10.34 2.59
N PHE A 155 -1.02 9.36 3.27
CA PHE A 155 -0.72 7.95 2.98
C PHE A 155 -1.32 7.52 1.65
N ILE A 156 -2.55 7.95 1.33
CA ILE A 156 -3.16 7.65 0.02
C ILE A 156 -2.40 8.39 -1.10
N GLU A 157 -2.07 9.67 -0.90
CA GLU A 157 -1.32 10.48 -1.87
C GLU A 157 0.05 9.88 -2.19
N LEU A 158 0.73 9.29 -1.20
CA LEU A 158 1.98 8.56 -1.43
C LEU A 158 1.82 7.42 -2.44
N HIS A 159 0.71 6.70 -2.41
CA HIS A 159 0.44 5.59 -3.33
C HIS A 159 0.05 6.07 -4.73
N HIS A 160 -0.59 7.24 -4.85
CA HIS A 160 -0.75 7.90 -6.14
C HIS A 160 0.60 8.27 -6.76
N LEU A 161 1.52 8.82 -5.97
CA LEU A 161 2.88 9.14 -6.44
C LEU A 161 3.64 7.87 -6.87
N LEU A 162 3.48 6.75 -6.16
CA LEU A 162 4.01 5.45 -6.58
C LEU A 162 3.44 5.00 -7.92
N ALA A 163 2.14 5.19 -8.17
CA ALA A 163 1.49 4.86 -9.44
C ALA A 163 2.02 5.73 -10.58
N PHE A 164 2.11 7.05 -10.38
CA PHE A 164 2.67 7.97 -11.36
C PHE A 164 4.13 7.64 -11.70
N ALA A 165 4.96 7.38 -10.69
CA ALA A 165 6.36 7.06 -10.90
C ALA A 165 6.55 5.73 -11.66
N GLY A 166 5.78 4.69 -11.30
CA GLY A 166 5.80 3.41 -12.01
C GLY A 166 5.39 3.54 -13.48
N ALA A 167 4.46 4.44 -13.78
CA ALA A 167 4.03 4.76 -15.14
C ALA A 167 4.94 5.75 -15.89
N GLY A 168 5.97 6.32 -15.23
CA GLY A 168 6.81 7.37 -15.80
C GLY A 168 6.11 8.73 -15.98
N ASP A 169 5.00 8.98 -15.27
CA ASP A 169 4.19 10.19 -15.35
C ASP A 169 4.81 11.33 -14.51
N ARG A 170 5.88 11.91 -15.05
CA ARG A 170 6.59 13.03 -14.41
C ARG A 170 5.70 14.26 -14.24
N GLU A 171 4.83 14.53 -15.21
CA GLU A 171 4.00 15.74 -15.22
C GLU A 171 3.03 15.76 -14.03
N SER A 172 2.40 14.62 -13.74
CA SER A 172 1.49 14.49 -12.61
C SER A 172 2.21 14.67 -11.27
N ILE A 173 3.42 14.12 -11.12
CA ILE A 173 4.24 14.31 -9.92
C ILE A 173 4.66 15.77 -9.77
N ASP A 174 5.14 16.42 -10.84
CA ASP A 174 5.54 17.83 -10.81
C ASP A 174 4.35 18.74 -10.47
N SER A 175 3.16 18.45 -11.01
CA SER A 175 1.93 19.17 -10.69
C SER A 175 1.56 19.03 -9.22
N TRP A 176 1.61 17.81 -8.69
CA TRP A 176 1.34 17.54 -7.28
C TRP A 176 2.35 18.27 -6.38
N LEU A 177 3.66 18.19 -6.68
CA LEU A 177 4.71 18.85 -5.91
C LEU A 177 4.52 20.38 -5.88
N ARG A 178 4.21 21.02 -7.03
CA ARG A 178 3.96 22.47 -7.10
C ARG A 178 2.81 22.93 -6.21
N LEU A 179 1.80 22.08 -6.01
CA LEU A 179 0.66 22.40 -5.14
C LEU A 179 1.01 22.23 -3.66
N HIS A 180 1.66 21.12 -3.30
CA HIS A 180 1.87 20.74 -1.90
C HIS A 180 3.08 21.44 -1.26
N THR A 181 4.02 21.94 -2.05
CA THR A 181 5.17 22.69 -1.53
C THR A 181 4.86 24.14 -1.16
N ARG A 182 3.70 24.67 -1.56
CA ARG A 182 3.29 26.05 -1.23
C ARG A 182 2.99 26.24 0.24
N GLU A 183 2.41 25.23 0.88
CA GLU A 183 2.03 25.27 2.29
C GLU A 183 2.07 23.86 2.86
N ILE A 184 3.08 23.60 3.70
CA ILE A 184 3.27 22.31 4.38
C ILE A 184 2.59 22.40 5.75
N ARG A 185 1.55 21.60 5.98
CA ARG A 185 0.69 21.67 7.17
C ARG A 185 0.99 20.61 8.22
N SER A 186 1.72 19.56 7.86
CA SER A 186 2.07 18.48 8.79
C SER A 186 3.43 17.81 8.49
N GLU A 187 3.96 17.08 9.47
CA GLU A 187 5.13 16.21 9.26
C GLU A 187 4.84 15.12 8.21
N ARG A 188 3.63 14.55 8.21
CA ARG A 188 3.20 13.56 7.22
C ARG A 188 3.29 14.11 5.80
N GLU A 189 2.75 15.30 5.56
CA GLU A 189 2.83 15.97 4.26
C GLU A 189 4.29 16.24 3.84
N ARG A 190 5.14 16.71 4.77
CA ARG A 190 6.56 16.93 4.49
C ARG A 190 7.26 15.65 4.00
N LEU A 191 6.97 14.51 4.65
CA LEU A 191 7.54 13.22 4.29
C LEU A 191 7.04 12.73 2.92
N VAL A 192 5.76 12.95 2.59
CA VAL A 192 5.23 12.60 1.26
C VAL A 192 5.81 13.51 0.17
N ILE A 193 6.06 14.79 0.46
CA ILE A 193 6.79 15.69 -0.46
C ILE A 193 8.20 15.16 -0.71
N GLN A 194 8.92 14.73 0.33
CA GLN A 194 10.24 14.12 0.18
C GLN A 194 10.18 12.84 -0.68
N ALA A 195 9.16 12.00 -0.47
CA ALA A 195 8.91 10.83 -1.31
C ALA A 195 8.66 11.23 -2.78
N GLY A 196 7.81 12.23 -3.01
CA GLY A 196 7.49 12.75 -4.33
C GLY A 196 8.71 13.26 -5.08
N VAL A 197 9.65 13.94 -4.40
CA VAL A 197 10.94 14.36 -5.00
C VAL A 197 11.76 13.14 -5.45
N GLY A 198 11.89 12.11 -4.61
CA GLY A 198 12.62 10.89 -4.98
C GLY A 198 11.96 10.11 -6.12
N LEU A 199 10.63 10.02 -6.10
CA LEU A 199 9.83 9.36 -7.13
C LEU A 199 9.85 10.13 -8.46
N ARG A 200 9.86 11.47 -8.41
CA ARG A 200 10.09 12.33 -9.59
C ARG A 200 11.48 12.10 -10.17
N ALA A 201 12.52 12.01 -9.32
CA ALA A 201 13.87 11.73 -9.78
C ALA A 201 13.97 10.36 -10.47
N TYR A 202 13.25 9.34 -9.97
CA TYR A 202 13.13 8.06 -10.65
C TYR A 202 12.48 8.22 -12.04
N ALA A 203 11.35 8.94 -12.12
CA ALA A 203 10.65 9.18 -13.38
C ALA A 203 11.52 9.93 -14.41
N ASP A 204 12.45 10.75 -13.95
CA ASP A 204 13.43 11.46 -14.77
C ASP A 204 14.71 10.65 -15.08
N ARG A 205 14.77 9.39 -14.63
CA ARG A 205 15.93 8.49 -14.72
C ARG A 205 17.17 8.95 -13.95
N SER A 206 17.01 9.90 -13.03
CA SER A 206 18.01 10.27 -12.03
C SER A 206 18.04 9.24 -10.90
N TYR A 207 18.36 7.98 -11.23
CA TYR A 207 18.22 6.84 -10.31
C TYR A 207 19.08 6.96 -9.04
N GLY A 208 20.26 7.58 -9.14
CA GLY A 208 21.13 7.83 -7.99
C GLY A 208 20.48 8.74 -6.96
N GLU A 209 19.93 9.88 -7.42
CA GLU A 209 19.20 10.83 -6.58
C GLU A 209 17.93 10.21 -5.99
N ALA A 210 17.18 9.46 -6.81
CA ALA A 210 15.99 8.74 -6.36
C ALA A 210 16.31 7.76 -5.22
N GLY A 211 17.38 6.97 -5.37
CA GLY A 211 17.82 6.01 -4.35
C GLY A 211 18.29 6.69 -3.06
N ILE A 212 19.00 7.83 -3.15
CA ILE A 212 19.40 8.61 -1.98
C ILE A 212 18.17 9.15 -1.24
N ALA A 213 17.23 9.77 -1.96
CA ALA A 213 16.04 10.36 -1.39
C ALA A 213 15.17 9.32 -0.65
N LEU A 214 14.92 8.16 -1.28
CA LEU A 214 14.13 7.10 -0.64
C LEU A 214 14.86 6.41 0.52
N ARG A 215 16.19 6.25 0.45
CA ARG A 215 16.97 5.72 1.58
C ARG A 215 16.87 6.62 2.81
N GLN A 216 16.94 7.94 2.62
CA GLN A 216 16.79 8.91 3.71
C GLN A 216 15.37 8.95 4.27
N LEU A 217 14.36 8.69 3.42
CA LEU A 217 12.96 8.64 3.82
C LEU A 217 12.61 7.36 4.60
N ALA A 218 13.19 6.21 4.22
CA ALA A 218 12.79 4.88 4.68
C ALA A 218 12.65 4.71 6.21
N PRO A 219 13.50 5.30 7.08
CA PRO A 219 13.32 5.22 8.54
C PRO A 219 12.06 5.91 9.08
N TYR A 220 11.45 6.81 8.29
CA TYR A 220 10.34 7.67 8.70
C TYR A 220 9.01 7.33 8.03
N THR A 221 8.96 6.39 7.08
CA THR A 221 7.75 6.13 6.28
C THR A 221 6.56 5.70 7.13
N GLN A 222 6.79 4.97 8.23
CA GLN A 222 5.74 4.58 9.18
C GLN A 222 5.00 5.78 9.78
N LYS A 223 5.64 6.96 9.88
CA LYS A 223 4.98 8.18 10.33
C LYS A 223 3.94 8.69 9.34
N ILE A 224 4.08 8.37 8.05
CA ILE A 224 3.12 8.71 7.00
C ILE A 224 1.83 7.90 7.17
N GLY A 225 1.96 6.61 7.52
CA GLY A 225 0.86 5.69 7.75
C GLY A 225 1.14 4.30 7.18
N GLY A 226 0.11 3.45 7.21
CA GLY A 226 0.14 2.07 6.70
C GLY A 226 0.88 1.09 7.60
N SER A 227 0.82 -0.18 7.21
CA SER A 227 1.44 -1.28 7.92
C SER A 227 2.96 -1.36 7.72
N ARG A 228 3.66 -2.10 8.58
CA ARG A 228 5.07 -2.40 8.36
C ARG A 228 5.30 -3.06 7.00
N ALA A 229 4.47 -4.04 6.64
CA ALA A 229 4.54 -4.72 5.35
C ALA A 229 4.49 -3.73 4.17
N GLN A 230 3.56 -2.76 4.18
CA GLN A 230 3.49 -1.71 3.14
C GLN A 230 4.75 -0.84 3.13
N ASN A 231 5.26 -0.47 4.31
CA ASN A 231 6.41 0.42 4.49
C ASN A 231 7.77 -0.20 4.12
N GLU A 232 7.96 -1.52 4.22
CA GLU A 232 9.23 -2.17 3.82
C GLU A 232 9.55 -1.91 2.33
N LEU A 233 8.55 -1.66 1.49
CA LEU A 233 8.71 -1.29 0.07
C LEU A 233 9.73 -0.17 -0.15
N PHE A 234 9.76 0.83 0.73
CA PHE A 234 10.61 2.02 0.51
C PHE A 234 12.10 1.71 0.66
N LYS A 235 12.45 0.71 1.47
CA LYS A 235 13.83 0.21 1.54
C LYS A 235 14.18 -0.54 0.25
N ASP A 236 13.28 -1.39 -0.23
CA ASP A 236 13.46 -2.14 -1.47
C ASP A 236 13.58 -1.23 -2.69
N LEU A 237 12.75 -0.18 -2.77
CA LEU A 237 12.83 0.84 -3.82
C LEU A 237 14.14 1.61 -3.78
N ALA A 238 14.62 2.01 -2.60
CA ALA A 238 15.88 2.72 -2.47
C ALA A 238 17.06 1.88 -3.00
N GLU A 239 17.09 0.59 -2.65
CA GLU A 239 18.10 -0.36 -3.14
C GLU A 239 17.95 -0.64 -4.63
N TYR A 240 16.71 -0.79 -5.12
CA TYR A 240 16.44 -1.00 -6.53
C TYR A 240 16.92 0.19 -7.38
N PHE A 241 16.62 1.43 -6.97
CA PHE A 241 17.05 2.64 -7.66
C PHE A 241 18.58 2.79 -7.62
N ARG A 242 19.23 2.44 -6.51
CA ARG A 242 20.69 2.36 -6.45
C ARG A 242 21.26 1.42 -7.51
N ARG A 243 20.73 0.21 -7.64
CA ARG A 243 21.18 -0.78 -8.64
C ARG A 243 20.95 -0.29 -10.07
N LEU A 244 19.84 0.40 -10.33
CA LEU A 244 19.60 1.02 -11.64
C LEU A 244 20.64 2.08 -11.97
N ALA A 245 21.03 2.92 -11.00
CA ALA A 245 22.07 3.94 -11.18
C ALA A 245 23.44 3.33 -11.52
N GLU A 246 23.78 2.20 -10.89
CA GLU A 246 25.02 1.47 -11.18
C GLU A 246 25.02 0.91 -12.60
N ARG A 247 23.89 0.33 -13.03
CA ARG A 247 23.73 -0.22 -14.38
C ARG A 247 23.71 0.86 -15.46
N SER A 248 23.19 2.05 -15.17
CA SER A 248 23.11 3.14 -16.14
C SER A 248 24.43 3.93 -16.29
N GLY A 249 25.48 3.59 -15.53
CA GLY A 249 26.71 4.37 -15.49
C GLY A 249 26.54 5.76 -14.84
N SER A 250 25.37 6.02 -14.25
CA SER A 250 25.02 7.28 -13.56
C SER A 250 25.34 7.20 -12.06
N ALA A 251 26.34 6.40 -11.68
CA ALA A 251 26.82 6.24 -10.32
C ALA A 251 27.52 7.53 -9.85
N ILE A 252 26.75 8.59 -9.61
CA ILE A 252 27.20 9.73 -8.85
C ILE A 252 27.48 9.21 -7.43
N LEU A 253 28.75 8.92 -7.19
CA LEU A 253 29.45 8.84 -5.92
C LEU A 253 28.57 8.44 -4.72
N TYR A 254 28.25 7.15 -4.61
CA TYR A 254 27.69 6.53 -3.40
C TYR A 254 28.68 6.48 -2.21
N ARG A 255 29.87 7.11 -2.33
CA ARG A 255 30.86 7.17 -1.27
C ARG A 255 30.65 8.40 -0.39
N THR A 256 30.63 8.15 0.92
CA THR A 256 30.41 9.04 2.08
C THR A 256 28.93 9.30 2.36
N SER A 257 28.36 8.89 3.48
CA SER A 257 28.89 8.84 4.86
C SER A 257 28.52 7.54 5.57
N ALA A 258 29.53 6.87 6.14
CA ALA A 258 29.39 5.92 7.24
C ALA A 258 29.02 6.66 8.54
#